data_AF-A0A919JJD2-F1
#
_entry.id   AF-A0A919JJD2-F1
#
_cell.length_a   1.000
_cell.length_b   1.000
_cell.length_c   1.000
_cell.angle_alpha   90.00
_cell.angle_beta   90.00
_cell.angle_gamma   90.00
#
_symmetry.space_group_name_H-M   'P 1'
#
loop_
_entity.id
_entity.type
_entity.pdbx_description
1 polymer ?
#
loop_
_entity_poly.entity_id
_entity_poly.type
_entity_poly.pdbx_seq_one_letter_code
_entity_poly.pdbx_strand_id
1 'polypeptide(L)'
;MHTREIPEHILDQLLVGLVFYEAELTLEHFEPGSVALLGDAFGAVFTWLWRENPDKATLLMADFVAELRYYHHNANRALDLEAVLRGLPACLRAVPPGEAREIQEQLRREVPKYVGLSNI
;
A
#
# COMPACT_ATOMS: atom_id res chain seq x y z
N MET A 1 17.36 -24.29 12.92
CA MET A 1 16.16 -23.42 12.93
C MET A 1 15.25 -23.92 11.83
N HIS A 2 14.06 -24.44 12.14
CA HIS A 2 13.12 -24.90 11.12
C HIS A 2 12.25 -23.71 10.71
N THR A 3 12.48 -23.18 9.50
CA THR A 3 11.59 -22.20 8.89
C THR A 3 10.28 -22.91 8.55
N ARG A 4 9.14 -22.34 8.94
CA ARG A 4 7.81 -22.82 8.53
C ARG A 4 7.19 -21.80 7.61
N GLU A 5 6.65 -22.28 6.49
CA GLU A 5 5.86 -21.44 5.61
C GLU A 5 4.55 -21.02 6.30
N ILE A 6 4.16 -19.77 6.08
CA ILE A 6 2.87 -19.25 6.55
C ILE A 6 1.81 -19.71 5.55
N PRO A 7 0.75 -20.41 5.98
CA PRO A 7 -0.36 -20.75 5.11
C PRO A 7 -0.99 -19.51 4.48
N GLU A 8 -1.34 -19.58 3.20
CA GLU A 8 -1.80 -18.42 2.42
C GLU A 8 -2.96 -17.65 3.09
N HIS A 9 -3.98 -18.37 3.57
CA HIS A 9 -5.12 -17.75 4.25
C HIS A 9 -4.72 -17.00 5.53
N ILE A 10 -3.66 -17.42 6.24
CA ILE A 10 -3.15 -16.69 7.41
C ILE A 10 -2.43 -15.43 6.96
N LEU A 11 -1.62 -15.54 5.90
CA LEU A 11 -0.96 -14.38 5.32
C LEU A 11 -1.99 -13.33 4.88
N ASP A 12 -3.05 -13.72 4.19
CA ASP A 12 -4.09 -12.80 3.73
C ASP A 12 -4.77 -12.07 4.90
N GLN A 13 -5.04 -12.76 6.02
CA GLN A 13 -5.58 -12.12 7.23
C GLN A 13 -4.59 -11.12 7.85
N LEU A 14 -3.30 -11.44 7.86
CA LEU A 14 -2.27 -10.52 8.33
C LEU A 14 -2.17 -9.27 7.45
N LEU A 15 -2.32 -9.43 6.13
CA LEU A 15 -2.31 -8.32 5.18
C LEU A 15 -3.53 -7.40 5.35
N VAL A 16 -4.71 -7.97 5.57
CA VAL A 16 -5.91 -7.18 5.90
C VAL A 16 -5.71 -6.35 7.17
N GLY A 17 -5.18 -6.97 8.23
CA GLY A 17 -4.89 -6.25 9.49
C GLY A 17 -3.84 -5.16 9.31
N LEU A 18 -2.81 -5.41 8.51
CA LEU A 18 -1.79 -4.42 8.16
C LEU A 18 -2.41 -3.23 7.41
N VAL A 19 -3.24 -3.48 6.39
CA VAL A 19 -3.91 -2.44 5.61
C VAL A 19 -4.79 -1.57 6.50
N PHE A 20 -5.61 -2.19 7.35
CA PHE A 20 -6.50 -1.47 8.25
C PHE A 20 -5.73 -0.56 9.20
N TYR A 21 -4.70 -1.10 9.87
CA TYR A 21 -3.88 -0.34 10.80
C TYR A 21 -3.11 0.80 10.12
N GLU A 22 -2.51 0.53 8.96
CA GLU A 22 -1.80 1.56 8.20
C GLU A 22 -2.76 2.65 7.72
N ALA A 23 -3.97 2.29 7.28
CA ALA A 23 -4.98 3.24 6.84
C ALA A 23 -5.43 4.17 7.97
N GLU A 24 -5.64 3.63 9.16
CA GLU A 24 -5.95 4.41 10.36
C GLU A 24 -4.86 5.46 10.63
N LEU A 25 -3.59 5.03 10.70
CA LEU A 25 -2.46 5.93 10.95
C LEU A 25 -2.28 6.98 9.85
N THR A 26 -2.37 6.58 8.58
CA THR A 26 -2.24 7.52 7.47
C THR A 26 -3.36 8.57 7.51
N LEU A 27 -4.61 8.16 7.76
CA LEU A 27 -5.75 9.08 7.81
C LEU A 27 -5.68 10.06 9.00
N GLU A 28 -5.22 9.61 10.16
CA GLU A 28 -5.03 10.47 11.33
C GLU A 28 -4.05 11.62 11.08
N HIS A 29 -3.07 11.41 10.20
CA HIS A 29 -1.99 12.37 9.95
C HIS A 29 -2.07 13.03 8.56
N PHE A 30 -3.10 12.73 7.77
CA PHE A 30 -3.21 13.24 6.41
C PHE A 30 -3.87 14.63 6.38
N GLU A 31 -3.15 15.59 5.78
CA GLU A 31 -3.70 16.90 5.42
C GLU A 31 -4.06 16.94 3.93
N PRO A 32 -5.21 17.52 3.53
CA PRO A 32 -5.55 17.64 2.11
C PRO A 32 -4.47 18.36 1.29
N GLY A 33 -4.02 17.74 0.20
CA GLY A 33 -2.94 18.26 -0.66
C GLY A 33 -1.53 17.87 -0.21
N SER A 34 -1.39 17.18 0.92
CA SER A 34 -0.12 16.64 1.39
C SER A 34 0.23 15.29 0.75
N VAL A 35 1.37 14.73 1.17
CA VAL A 35 1.79 13.38 0.84
C VAL A 35 1.27 12.43 1.92
N ALA A 36 0.78 11.26 1.54
CA ALA A 36 0.40 10.25 2.53
C ALA A 36 1.65 9.71 3.23
N LEU A 37 1.66 9.72 4.56
CA LEU A 37 2.76 9.16 5.35
C LEU A 37 2.49 7.67 5.58
N LEU A 38 3.45 6.84 5.16
CA LEU A 38 3.39 5.39 5.32
C LEU A 38 4.47 4.92 6.31
N GLY A 39 4.12 3.98 7.16
CA GLY A 39 4.98 3.40 8.19
C GLY A 39 6.04 2.44 7.63
N ASP A 40 7.14 2.32 8.38
CA ASP A 40 8.25 1.41 8.02
C ASP A 40 7.83 -0.07 7.97
N ALA A 41 6.84 -0.47 8.81
CA ALA A 41 6.33 -1.84 8.84
C ALA A 41 5.57 -2.18 7.54
N PHE A 42 4.73 -1.27 7.06
CA PHE A 42 4.06 -1.40 5.77
C PHE A 42 5.09 -1.48 4.65
N GLY A 43 6.06 -0.56 4.63
CA GLY A 43 7.12 -0.55 3.63
C GLY A 43 7.92 -1.85 3.58
N ALA A 44 8.22 -2.46 4.75
CA ALA A 44 8.91 -3.75 4.83
C ALA A 44 8.09 -4.90 4.24
N VAL A 45 6.80 -5.01 4.60
CA VAL A 45 5.91 -6.06 4.08
C VAL A 45 5.67 -5.87 2.58
N PHE A 46 5.41 -4.63 2.15
CA PHE A 46 5.26 -4.30 0.74
C PHE A 46 6.50 -4.66 -0.06
N THR A 47 7.71 -4.31 0.43
CA THR A 47 8.97 -4.65 -0.24
C THR A 47 9.16 -6.16 -0.35
N TRP A 48 8.83 -6.90 0.70
CA TRP A 48 8.90 -8.37 0.68
C TRP A 48 7.92 -8.96 -0.34
N LEU A 49 6.65 -8.53 -0.33
CA LEU A 49 5.66 -8.96 -1.31
C LEU A 49 6.08 -8.59 -2.73
N TRP A 50 6.63 -7.40 -2.95
CA TRP A 50 7.07 -6.98 -4.28
C TRP A 50 8.09 -7.94 -4.88
N ARG A 51 9.01 -8.46 -4.06
CA ARG A 51 10.07 -9.39 -4.50
C ARG A 51 9.56 -10.81 -4.73
N GLU A 52 8.64 -11.28 -3.89
CA GLU A 52 8.14 -12.66 -3.93
C GLU A 52 6.92 -12.83 -4.84
N ASN A 53 6.01 -11.84 -4.85
CA ASN A 53 4.74 -11.86 -5.57
C ASN A 53 4.26 -10.41 -5.86
N PRO A 54 4.73 -9.79 -6.97
CA PRO A 54 4.36 -8.43 -7.35
C PRO A 54 2.85 -8.21 -7.54
N ASP A 55 2.10 -9.25 -7.92
CA ASP A 55 0.65 -9.17 -8.07
C ASP A 55 -0.02 -9.00 -6.71
N LYS A 56 0.39 -9.78 -5.70
CA LYS A 56 -0.11 -9.63 -4.33
C LYS A 56 0.32 -8.30 -3.69
N ALA A 57 1.50 -7.78 -4.02
CA ALA A 57 1.90 -6.42 -3.63
C ALA A 57 1.02 -5.33 -4.26
N THR A 58 0.64 -5.50 -5.53
CA THR A 58 -0.26 -4.59 -6.24
C THR A 58 -1.67 -4.64 -5.64
N LEU A 59 -2.17 -5.83 -5.30
CA LEU A 59 -3.44 -6.00 -4.60
C LEU A 59 -3.41 -5.36 -3.21
N LEU A 60 -2.33 -5.56 -2.43
CA LEU A 60 -2.16 -4.89 -1.13
C LEU A 60 -2.27 -3.37 -1.25
N MET A 61 -1.61 -2.78 -2.26
CA MET A 61 -1.70 -1.35 -2.52
C MET A 61 -3.11 -0.90 -2.94
N ALA A 62 -3.80 -1.71 -3.74
CA ALA A 62 -5.17 -1.45 -4.13
C ALA A 62 -6.12 -1.47 -2.92
N ASP A 63 -6.02 -2.49 -2.07
CA ASP A 63 -6.80 -2.61 -0.83
C ASP A 63 -6.51 -1.43 0.10
N PHE A 64 -5.25 -1.04 0.24
CA PHE A 64 -4.85 0.14 1.02
C PHE A 64 -5.50 1.43 0.49
N VAL A 65 -5.41 1.69 -0.81
CA VAL A 65 -6.05 2.87 -1.42
C VAL A 65 -7.57 2.82 -1.28
N ALA A 66 -8.18 1.64 -1.37
CA ALA A 66 -9.62 1.48 -1.19
C ALA A 66 -10.03 1.79 0.26
N GLU A 67 -9.26 1.29 1.23
CA GLU A 67 -9.48 1.52 2.65
C GLU A 67 -9.43 3.01 2.98
N LEU A 68 -8.38 3.71 2.52
CA LEU A 68 -8.22 5.15 2.73
C LEU A 68 -9.36 5.99 2.14
N ARG A 69 -9.92 5.57 0.99
CA ARG A 69 -10.87 6.37 0.22
C ARG A 69 -12.33 6.06 0.47
N TYR A 70 -12.65 4.82 0.81
CA TYR A 70 -14.02 4.33 0.75
C TYR A 70 -14.47 3.54 1.97
N TYR A 71 -13.61 2.70 2.55
CA TYR A 71 -14.06 1.69 3.51
C TYR A 71 -13.77 2.04 4.97
N HIS A 72 -12.69 2.77 5.24
CA HIS A 72 -12.37 3.16 6.60
C HIS A 72 -13.41 4.14 7.16
N HIS A 73 -13.67 4.10 8.46
CA HIS A 73 -14.66 4.97 9.11
C HIS A 73 -14.30 6.48 9.01
N ASN A 74 -13.01 6.79 8.87
CA ASN A 74 -12.47 8.13 8.62
C ASN A 74 -12.02 8.34 7.17
N ALA A 75 -12.54 7.56 6.22
CA ALA A 75 -12.12 7.61 4.83
C ALA A 75 -12.16 9.03 4.24
N ASN A 76 -11.13 9.38 3.47
CA ASN A 76 -10.95 10.70 2.89
C ASN A 76 -10.75 10.61 1.37
N ARG A 77 -11.73 11.13 0.61
CA ARG A 77 -11.68 11.12 -0.86
C ARG A 77 -10.59 12.01 -1.46
N ALA A 78 -10.03 12.94 -0.70
CA ALA A 78 -8.89 13.75 -1.14
C ALA A 78 -7.56 12.97 -1.13
N LEU A 79 -7.52 11.81 -0.46
CA LEU A 79 -6.36 10.93 -0.46
C LEU A 79 -6.45 10.01 -1.67
N ASP A 80 -5.77 10.39 -2.75
CA ASP A 80 -5.73 9.61 -3.99
C ASP A 80 -4.48 8.71 -4.09
N LEU A 81 -4.43 7.91 -5.15
CA LEU A 81 -3.29 7.03 -5.43
C LEU A 81 -1.99 7.83 -5.54
N GLU A 82 -2.01 9.03 -6.13
CA GLU A 82 -0.79 9.83 -6.26
C GLU A 82 -0.28 10.35 -4.92
N ALA A 83 -1.15 10.70 -3.97
CA ALA A 83 -0.75 11.05 -2.61
C ALA A 83 -0.02 9.88 -1.91
N VAL A 84 -0.52 8.65 -2.10
CA VAL A 84 0.12 7.41 -1.61
C VAL A 84 1.45 7.16 -2.31
N LEU A 85 1.48 7.22 -3.64
CA LEU A 85 2.69 6.96 -4.41
C LEU A 85 3.79 7.97 -4.10
N ARG A 86 3.47 9.25 -3.85
CA ARG A 86 4.47 10.24 -3.43
C ARG A 86 5.10 9.91 -2.06
N GLY A 87 4.36 9.24 -1.18
CA GLY A 87 4.83 8.86 0.15
C GLY A 87 5.60 7.54 0.19
N LEU A 88 5.29 6.64 -0.76
CA LEU A 88 5.84 5.30 -0.83
C LEU A 88 7.39 5.24 -0.74
N PRO A 89 8.18 6.07 -1.46
CA PRO A 89 9.65 5.98 -1.39
C PRO A 89 10.23 6.13 0.03
N ALA A 90 9.57 6.86 0.92
CA ALA A 90 10.05 7.06 2.29
C ALA A 90 10.00 5.78 3.14
N CYS A 91 9.07 4.87 2.84
CA CYS A 91 8.93 3.58 3.55
C CYS A 91 9.69 2.42 2.86
N LEU A 92 10.12 2.59 1.61
CA LEU A 92 10.88 1.58 0.85
C LEU A 92 12.39 1.63 1.12
N ARG A 93 12.81 1.72 2.39
CA ARG A 93 14.23 1.96 2.76
C ARG A 93 15.22 0.90 2.24
N ALA A 94 14.74 -0.33 2.02
CA ALA A 94 15.55 -1.44 1.53
C ALA A 94 15.56 -1.56 -0.01
N VAL A 95 14.95 -0.60 -0.71
CA VAL A 95 14.81 -0.58 -2.17
C VAL A 95 15.66 0.56 -2.74
N PRO A 96 16.52 0.29 -3.75
CA PRO A 96 17.25 1.34 -4.45
C PRO A 96 16.30 2.38 -5.08
N PRO A 97 16.69 3.67 -5.16
CA PRO A 97 15.81 4.72 -5.71
C PRO A 97 15.29 4.46 -7.14
N GLY A 98 16.10 3.79 -7.99
CA GLY A 98 15.67 3.41 -9.33
C GLY A 98 14.53 2.39 -9.33
N GLU A 99 14.65 1.35 -8.51
CA GLU A 99 13.62 0.31 -8.33
C GLU A 99 12.35 0.90 -7.68
N ALA A 100 12.51 1.83 -6.72
CA ALA A 100 11.37 2.53 -6.12
C ALA A 100 10.54 3.31 -7.16
N ARG A 101 11.19 3.91 -8.16
CA ARG A 101 10.49 4.58 -9.26
C ARG A 101 9.76 3.59 -10.17
N GLU A 102 10.37 2.45 -10.49
CA GLU A 102 9.74 1.39 -11.29
C GLU A 102 8.49 0.84 -10.59
N ILE A 103 8.58 0.62 -9.28
CA ILE A 103 7.43 0.26 -8.42
C ILE A 103 6.30 1.29 -8.58
N GLN A 104 6.61 2.58 -8.38
CA GLN A 104 5.60 3.64 -8.50
C GLN A 104 4.94 3.66 -9.87
N GLU A 105 5.72 3.51 -10.95
CA GLU A 105 5.20 3.50 -12.32
C GLU A 105 4.30 2.29 -12.60
N GLN A 106 4.65 1.12 -12.08
CA GLN A 106 3.81 -0.07 -12.21
C GLN A 106 2.51 0.06 -11.39
N LEU A 107 2.59 0.47 -10.13
CA LEU A 107 1.42 0.67 -9.29
C LEU A 107 0.46 1.70 -9.89
N ARG A 108 0.98 2.79 -10.46
CA ARG A 108 0.17 3.80 -11.16
C ARG A 108 -0.65 3.20 -12.31
N ARG A 109 -0.11 2.21 -13.03
CA ARG A 109 -0.81 1.54 -14.14
C ARG A 109 -1.80 0.48 -13.67
N GLU A 110 -1.43 -0.28 -12.65
CA GLU A 110 -2.14 -1.50 -12.28
C GLU A 110 -3.18 -1.28 -11.19
N VAL A 111 -2.88 -0.49 -10.15
CA VAL A 111 -3.80 -0.26 -9.01
C VAL A 111 -5.18 0.23 -9.47
N PRO A 112 -5.31 1.22 -10.39
CA PRO A 112 -6.62 1.72 -10.82
C PRO A 112 -7.60 0.67 -11.34
N LYS A 113 -7.09 -0.48 -11.84
CA LYS A 113 -7.89 -1.59 -12.36
C LYS A 113 -8.64 -2.34 -11.25
N TYR A 114 -8.14 -2.30 -10.01
CA TYR A 114 -8.70 -3.02 -8.86
C TYR A 114 -9.64 -2.15 -8.02
N VAL A 115 -9.33 -0.85 -7.90
CA VAL A 115 -10.09 0.09 -7.05
C VAL A 115 -11.24 0.79 -7.77
N GLY A 116 -11.51 0.44 -9.03
CA GLY A 116 -12.57 1.08 -9.82
C GLY A 116 -12.31 2.57 -10.11
N LEU A 117 -11.03 3.00 -10.06
CA LEU A 117 -10.64 4.41 -10.33
C LEU A 117 -10.67 4.77 -11.83
N SER A 118 -11.16 3.87 -12.67
CA SER A 118 -11.48 4.17 -14.07
C SER A 118 -12.72 5.07 -14.10
N ASN A 119 -12.49 6.38 -14.21
CA ASN A 119 -13.48 7.48 -14.36
C ASN A 119 -13.88 8.20 -13.05
N ILE A 120 -12.99 9.07 -12.54
CA ILE A 120 -13.37 10.34 -11.89
C ILE A 120 -12.38 11.42 -12.33
#